data_AF-A0ABD2R9A0-F1
#
_entry.id   AF-A0ABD2R9A0-F1
#
_cell.length_a   1.000
_cell.length_b   1.000
_cell.length_c   1.000
_cell.angle_alpha   90.00
_cell.angle_beta   90.00
_cell.angle_gamma   90.00
#
_symmetry.space_group_name_H-M   'P 1'
#
loop_
_entity.id
_entity.type
_entity.pdbx_description
1 polymer ?
#
loop_
_entity_poly.entity_id
_entity_poly.type
_entity_poly.pdbx_seq_one_letter_code
_entity_poly.pdbx_strand_id
1 'polypeptide(L)'
;MWHFINYSHKCLENPSPLDEAVESFRSGIHLYGPFFEHVLEYWEESKRMPQKILFLKYENLKMDPKKELEKIGLFLGKPFRNEEDLEIVLKKCSLERLKNLEVNKSGSLFYGVPNNSFFRKGIIGDWKNHMIPEMEERLDKLTSLKLQGRCLEL
;
A
#
# COMPACT_ATOMS: atom_id res chain seq x y z
N MET A 1 1.56 -1.69 -7.79
CA MET A 1 1.38 -0.59 -8.76
C MET A 1 1.08 -1.10 -10.18
N TRP A 2 1.80 -2.11 -10.69
CA TRP A 2 1.63 -2.67 -12.05
C TRP A 2 0.16 -2.91 -12.50
N HIS A 3 -0.60 -3.71 -11.75
CA HIS A 3 -2.03 -3.96 -12.02
C HIS A 3 -2.85 -2.66 -12.14
N PHE A 4 -2.58 -1.68 -11.28
CA PHE A 4 -3.30 -0.40 -11.28
C PHE A 4 -2.96 0.41 -12.52
N ILE A 5 -1.68 0.52 -12.89
CA ILE A 5 -1.24 1.24 -14.09
C ILE A 5 -1.87 0.61 -15.35
N ASN A 6 -1.77 -0.71 -15.51
CA ASN A 6 -2.34 -1.41 -16.66
C ASN A 6 -3.87 -1.30 -16.72
N TYR A 7 -4.55 -1.24 -15.58
CA TYR A 7 -6.00 -1.06 -15.53
C TYR A 7 -6.44 0.39 -15.75
N SER A 8 -5.70 1.36 -15.22
CA SER A 8 -6.03 2.78 -15.29
C SER A 8 -5.71 3.37 -16.66
N HIS A 9 -4.68 2.83 -17.33
CA HIS A 9 -4.29 3.21 -18.69
C HIS A 9 -4.85 2.24 -19.74
N LYS A 10 -6.17 1.98 -19.71
CA LYS A 10 -6.86 1.21 -20.78
C LYS A 10 -6.67 1.78 -22.19
N CYS A 11 -6.09 2.98 -22.32
CA CYS A 11 -5.74 3.61 -23.59
C CYS A 11 -4.36 3.22 -24.13
N LEU A 12 -3.51 2.53 -23.36
CA LEU A 12 -2.26 1.99 -23.89
C LEU A 12 -2.58 0.67 -24.59
N GLU A 13 -2.28 0.61 -25.89
CA GLU A 13 -2.62 -0.53 -26.76
C GLU A 13 -1.98 -1.85 -26.30
N ASN A 14 -0.99 -1.81 -25.39
CA ASN A 14 -0.41 -2.99 -24.75
C ASN A 14 -0.12 -2.74 -23.26
N PRO A 15 -0.53 -3.66 -22.35
CA PRO A 15 -0.12 -3.61 -20.95
C PRO A 15 1.39 -3.83 -20.84
N SER A 16 2.06 -3.06 -19.98
CA SER A 16 3.49 -3.26 -19.74
C SER A 16 3.75 -4.66 -19.17
N PRO A 17 4.77 -5.39 -19.65
CA PRO A 17 5.20 -6.65 -19.04
C PRO A 17 5.55 -6.47 -17.56
N LEU A 18 5.32 -7.50 -16.74
CA LEU A 18 5.62 -7.44 -15.31
C LEU A 18 7.14 -7.30 -15.06
N ASP A 19 7.98 -7.95 -15.85
CA ASP A 19 9.44 -7.88 -15.71
C ASP A 19 9.97 -6.44 -15.87
N GLU A 20 9.46 -5.71 -16.86
CA GLU A 20 9.80 -4.29 -17.06
C GLU A 20 9.39 -3.43 -15.87
N ALA A 21 8.22 -3.72 -15.28
CA ALA A 21 7.75 -3.02 -14.08
C ALA A 21 8.61 -3.37 -12.85
N VAL A 22 9.09 -4.61 -12.74
CA VAL A 22 10.05 -5.02 -11.70
C VAL A 22 11.37 -4.28 -11.89
N GLU A 23 11.87 -4.16 -13.12
CA GLU A 23 13.13 -3.46 -13.38
C GLU A 23 13.03 -1.95 -13.18
N SER A 24 11.92 -1.34 -13.59
CA SER A 24 11.58 0.06 -13.28
C SER A 24 11.51 0.30 -11.76
N PHE A 25 10.93 -0.62 -10.99
CA PHE A 25 10.94 -0.56 -9.52
C PHE A 25 12.37 -0.65 -8.95
N ARG A 26 13.17 -1.60 -9.42
CA ARG A 26 14.55 -1.82 -8.95
C ARG A 26 15.47 -0.63 -9.23
N SER A 27 15.32 -0.01 -10.41
CA SER A 27 16.07 1.18 -10.81
C SER A 27 15.58 2.47 -10.14
N GLY A 28 14.41 2.43 -9.48
CA GLY A 28 13.77 3.61 -8.89
C GLY A 28 13.11 4.54 -9.91
N ILE A 29 13.09 4.17 -11.19
CA ILE A 29 12.53 4.97 -12.29
C ILE A 29 11.04 4.62 -12.43
N HIS A 30 10.25 5.06 -11.46
CA HIS A 30 8.79 4.93 -11.45
C HIS A 30 8.16 6.12 -10.72
N LEU A 31 6.83 6.25 -10.82
CA LEU A 31 6.10 7.31 -10.14
C LEU A 31 6.42 7.31 -8.63
N TYR A 32 6.89 8.45 -8.11
CA TYR A 32 7.33 8.68 -6.73
C TYR A 32 8.50 7.78 -6.24
N GLY A 33 9.26 7.18 -7.15
CA GLY A 33 10.48 6.45 -6.80
C GLY A 33 11.65 7.38 -6.45
N PRO A 34 12.72 6.86 -5.81
CA PRO A 34 12.90 5.46 -5.40
C PRO A 34 12.11 5.04 -4.13
N PHE A 35 11.56 3.83 -4.14
CA PHE A 35 10.68 3.36 -3.06
C PHE A 35 11.35 3.25 -1.67
N PHE A 36 12.53 2.63 -1.60
CA PHE A 36 13.17 2.34 -0.31
C PHE A 36 13.63 3.61 0.40
N GLU A 37 14.17 4.56 -0.34
CA GLU A 37 14.57 5.88 0.13
C GLU A 37 13.37 6.62 0.72
N HIS A 38 12.26 6.69 -0.02
CA HIS A 38 11.02 7.28 0.48
C HIS A 38 10.54 6.62 1.79
N VAL A 39 10.52 5.28 1.85
CA VAL A 39 10.09 4.56 3.07
C VAL A 39 11.03 4.80 4.24
N LEU A 40 12.35 4.73 4.02
CA LEU A 40 13.36 4.87 5.06
C LEU A 40 13.40 6.29 5.62
N GLU A 41 13.24 7.32 4.78
CA GLU A 41 13.16 8.71 5.23
C GLU A 41 11.98 8.90 6.20
N TYR A 42 10.77 8.46 5.83
CA TYR A 42 9.61 8.54 6.72
C TYR A 42 9.74 7.66 7.96
N TRP A 43 10.42 6.52 7.85
CA TRP A 43 10.72 5.67 9.00
C TRP A 43 11.60 6.40 10.02
N GLU A 44 12.73 6.97 9.59
CA GLU A 44 13.63 7.70 10.49
C GLU A 44 12.96 8.97 11.05
N GLU A 45 12.20 9.70 10.24
CA GLU A 45 11.45 10.87 10.70
C GLU A 45 10.34 10.50 11.70
N SER A 46 9.70 9.33 11.56
CA SER A 46 8.75 8.83 12.55
C SER A 46 9.39 8.56 13.91
N LYS A 47 10.68 8.16 13.92
CA LYS A 47 11.43 7.95 15.16
C LYS A 47 11.88 9.27 15.79
N ARG A 48 12.22 10.27 14.96
CA ARG A 48 12.60 11.62 15.42
C ARG A 48 11.40 12.41 15.94
N MET A 49 10.23 12.26 15.30
CA MET A 49 9.02 13.01 15.60
C MET A 49 7.79 12.11 15.81
N PRO A 50 7.80 11.21 16.81
CA PRO A 50 6.74 10.22 17.01
C PRO A 50 5.37 10.84 17.34
N GLN A 51 5.34 12.09 17.81
CA GLN A 51 4.10 12.83 18.06
C GLN A 51 3.52 13.52 16.81
N LYS A 52 4.28 13.58 15.71
CA LYS A 52 3.89 14.24 14.45
C LYS A 52 3.77 13.28 13.28
N ILE A 53 4.45 12.14 13.34
CA ILE A 53 4.47 11.16 12.25
C ILE A 53 4.17 9.77 12.83
N LEU A 54 3.06 9.19 12.38
CA LEU A 54 2.68 7.81 12.69
C LEU A 54 3.07 6.90 11.52
N PHE A 55 4.08 6.05 11.73
CA PHE A 55 4.44 5.03 10.75
C PHE A 55 3.56 3.79 10.91
N LEU A 56 2.94 3.35 9.81
CA LEU A 56 2.04 2.20 9.73
C LEU A 56 2.49 1.27 8.61
N LYS A 57 2.28 -0.04 8.78
CA LYS A 57 2.51 -1.05 7.75
C LYS A 57 1.18 -1.62 7.28
N TYR A 58 1.07 -1.86 5.96
CA TYR A 58 -0.15 -2.39 5.37
C TYR A 58 -0.48 -3.79 5.91
N GLU A 59 0.53 -4.62 6.10
CA GLU A 59 0.44 -5.98 6.60
C GLU A 59 -0.11 -5.99 8.02
N ASN A 60 0.38 -5.10 8.89
CA ASN A 60 -0.15 -4.94 10.25
C ASN A 60 -1.61 -4.50 10.25
N LEU A 61 -1.97 -3.51 9.42
CA LEU A 61 -3.36 -3.04 9.27
C LEU A 61 -4.31 -4.16 8.81
N LYS A 62 -3.79 -5.14 8.07
CA LYS A 62 -4.54 -6.31 7.60
C LYS A 62 -4.59 -7.45 8.61
N MET A 63 -3.51 -7.66 9.38
CA MET A 63 -3.40 -8.74 10.36
C MET A 63 -4.14 -8.42 11.66
N ASP A 64 -4.02 -7.20 12.18
CA ASP A 64 -4.67 -6.74 13.40
C ASP A 64 -5.23 -5.32 13.23
N PRO A 65 -6.33 -5.19 12.46
CA PRO A 65 -6.91 -3.89 12.16
C PRO A 65 -7.40 -3.13 13.40
N LYS A 66 -7.83 -3.84 14.45
CA LYS A 66 -8.31 -3.21 15.70
C LYS A 66 -7.16 -2.48 16.39
N LYS A 67 -6.05 -3.18 16.64
CA LYS A 67 -4.88 -2.62 17.31
C LYS A 67 -4.29 -1.43 16.55
N GLU A 68 -4.16 -1.54 15.23
CA GLU A 68 -3.64 -0.43 14.42
C GLU A 68 -4.63 0.75 14.38
N LEU A 69 -5.94 0.50 14.42
CA LEU A 69 -6.93 1.57 14.50
C LEU A 69 -6.92 2.28 15.86
N GLU A 70 -6.77 1.56 16.96
CA GLU A 70 -6.57 2.15 18.30
C GLU A 70 -5.33 3.04 18.33
N LYS A 71 -4.22 2.57 17.75
CA LYS A 71 -2.97 3.34 17.60
C LYS A 71 -3.20 4.64 16.81
N ILE A 72 -3.97 4.60 15.73
CA ILE A 72 -4.36 5.78 14.96
C ILE A 72 -5.21 6.73 15.80
N GLY A 73 -6.22 6.22 16.53
CA GLY A 73 -7.08 7.03 17.39
C GLY A 73 -6.29 7.77 18.47
N LEU A 74 -5.37 7.07 19.14
CA LEU A 74 -4.46 7.65 20.14
C LEU A 74 -3.59 8.75 19.53
N PHE A 75 -2.98 8.49 18.36
CA PHE A 75 -2.13 9.45 17.67
C PHE A 75 -2.89 10.72 17.24
N LEU A 76 -4.14 10.59 16.82
CA LEU A 76 -5.00 11.73 16.44
C LEU A 76 -5.59 12.48 17.65
N GLY A 77 -5.25 12.08 18.89
CA GLY A 77 -5.83 12.66 20.11
C GLY A 77 -7.32 12.33 20.30
N LYS A 78 -7.80 11.25 19.64
CA LYS A 78 -9.20 10.79 19.67
C LYS A 78 -9.24 9.29 19.95
N PRO A 79 -8.85 8.84 21.16
CA PRO A 79 -8.96 7.44 21.52
C PRO A 79 -10.40 6.96 21.43
N PHE A 80 -10.57 5.71 21.01
CA PHE A 80 -11.88 5.06 20.98
C PHE A 80 -12.39 4.83 22.40
N ARG A 81 -13.70 4.99 22.60
CA ARG A 81 -14.32 4.89 23.93
C ARG A 81 -14.75 3.47 24.27
N ASN A 82 -15.10 2.69 23.25
CA ASN A 82 -15.56 1.32 23.36
C ASN A 82 -15.23 0.56 22.06
N GLU A 83 -15.41 -0.76 22.10
CA GLU A 83 -15.16 -1.63 20.96
C GLU A 83 -16.19 -1.45 19.83
N GLU A 84 -17.41 -1.02 20.14
CA GLU A 84 -18.46 -0.77 19.15
C GLU A 84 -18.08 0.35 18.17
N ASP A 85 -17.49 1.44 18.67
CA ASP A 85 -16.99 2.54 17.85
C ASP A 85 -15.88 2.09 16.89
N LEU A 86 -14.98 1.22 17.36
CA LEU A 86 -13.93 0.60 16.52
C LEU A 86 -14.56 -0.22 15.39
N GLU A 87 -15.51 -1.10 15.72
CA GLU A 87 -16.18 -1.96 14.76
C GLU A 87 -16.96 -1.16 13.70
N ILE A 88 -17.61 -0.07 14.10
CA ILE A 88 -18.30 0.84 13.16
C ILE A 88 -17.31 1.41 12.14
N VAL A 89 -16.14 1.88 12.59
CA VAL A 89 -15.12 2.45 11.70
C VAL A 89 -14.53 1.36 10.80
N LEU A 90 -14.17 0.19 11.35
CA LEU A 90 -13.65 -0.93 10.57
C LEU A 90 -14.65 -1.38 9.49
N LYS A 91 -15.93 -1.51 9.82
CA LYS A 91 -16.98 -1.85 8.85
C LYS A 91 -17.13 -0.77 7.78
N LYS A 92 -17.07 0.51 8.15
CA LYS A 92 -17.17 1.63 7.19
C LYS A 92 -15.96 1.69 6.26
N CYS A 93 -14.77 1.41 6.76
CA CYS A 93 -13.52 1.47 6.00
C CYS A 93 -13.13 0.13 5.35
N SER A 94 -13.93 -0.92 5.50
CA SER A 94 -13.60 -2.23 4.94
C SER A 94 -13.52 -2.17 3.41
N LEU A 95 -12.53 -2.87 2.86
CA LEU A 95 -12.34 -2.94 1.41
C LEU A 95 -13.60 -3.46 0.70
N GLU A 96 -14.22 -4.50 1.27
CA GLU A 96 -15.45 -5.10 0.73
C GLU A 96 -16.56 -4.06 0.61
N ARG A 97 -16.80 -3.29 1.67
CA ARG A 97 -17.81 -2.23 1.64
C ARG A 97 -17.43 -1.16 0.63
N LEU A 98 -16.22 -0.61 0.74
CA LEU A 98 -15.78 0.51 -0.10
C LEU A 98 -15.80 0.15 -1.59
N LYS A 99 -15.33 -1.04 -1.97
CA LYS A 99 -15.37 -1.56 -3.35
C LYS A 99 -16.80 -1.66 -3.89
N ASN A 100 -17.77 -1.94 -3.02
CA ASN A 100 -19.17 -2.14 -3.38
C ASN A 100 -20.05 -0.88 -3.30
N LEU A 101 -19.51 0.28 -2.92
CA LEU A 101 -20.24 1.55 -3.01
C LEU A 101 -20.41 1.96 -4.48
N GLU A 102 -21.60 2.43 -4.85
CA GLU A 102 -21.91 2.83 -6.23
C GLU A 102 -20.95 3.91 -6.79
N VAL A 103 -20.54 4.85 -5.93
CA VAL A 103 -19.56 5.90 -6.26
C VAL A 103 -18.18 5.33 -6.62
N ASN A 104 -17.84 4.12 -6.17
CA ASN A 104 -16.56 3.45 -6.42
C ASN A 104 -16.65 2.41 -7.54
N LYS A 105 -17.85 1.94 -7.90
CA LYS A 105 -18.05 1.02 -9.03
C LYS A 105 -18.04 1.73 -10.38
N SER A 106 -18.45 2.99 -10.40
CA SER A 106 -18.66 3.80 -11.60
C SER A 106 -17.99 5.17 -11.49
N GLY A 107 -17.81 5.84 -12.64
CA GLY A 107 -17.15 7.15 -12.71
C GLY A 107 -15.62 7.09 -12.76
N SER A 108 -15.01 8.27 -12.80
CA SER A 108 -13.56 8.46 -12.82
C SER A 108 -13.16 9.68 -12.00
N LEU A 109 -11.93 9.66 -11.48
CA LEU A 109 -11.27 10.79 -10.83
C LEU A 109 -10.57 11.69 -11.87
N PHE A 110 -9.87 12.71 -11.38
CA PHE A 110 -8.98 13.55 -12.18
C PHE A 110 -8.09 12.72 -13.10
N TYR A 111 -7.88 13.22 -14.33
CA TYR A 111 -7.17 12.54 -15.42
C TYR A 111 -7.84 11.26 -15.97
N GLY A 112 -9.12 11.03 -15.66
CA GLY A 112 -9.92 9.97 -16.29
C GLY A 112 -9.71 8.57 -15.70
N VAL A 113 -9.01 8.45 -14.58
CA VAL A 113 -8.76 7.17 -13.91
C VAL A 113 -10.07 6.60 -13.34
N PRO A 114 -10.52 5.39 -13.74
CA PRO A 114 -11.78 4.81 -13.26
C PRO A 114 -11.78 4.58 -11.74
N ASN A 115 -12.88 4.89 -11.04
CA ASN A 115 -12.95 4.75 -9.58
C ASN A 115 -12.75 3.31 -9.09
N ASN A 116 -13.19 2.33 -9.88
CA ASN A 116 -13.06 0.91 -9.53
C ASN A 116 -11.62 0.38 -9.61
N SER A 117 -10.71 1.12 -10.25
CA SER A 117 -9.29 0.76 -10.37
C SER A 117 -8.58 0.72 -9.00
N PHE A 118 -9.05 1.52 -8.04
CA PHE A 118 -8.47 1.62 -6.70
C PHE A 118 -8.77 0.40 -5.80
N PHE A 119 -9.75 -0.45 -6.18
CA PHE A 119 -10.25 -1.55 -5.34
C PHE A 119 -10.06 -2.92 -6.00
N ARG A 120 -8.86 -3.49 -5.88
CA ARG A 120 -8.50 -4.77 -6.52
C ARG A 120 -8.84 -6.01 -5.65
N LYS A 121 -7.85 -6.53 -4.92
CA LYS A 121 -7.99 -7.71 -4.03
C LYS A 121 -7.82 -7.37 -2.54
N GLY A 122 -6.89 -6.47 -2.22
CA GLY A 122 -6.54 -6.07 -0.84
C GLY A 122 -6.21 -7.23 0.09
N ILE A 123 -5.37 -8.13 -0.41
CA ILE A 123 -4.82 -9.30 0.29
C ILE A 123 -3.29 -9.19 0.32
N ILE A 124 -2.68 -9.76 1.36
CA ILE A 124 -1.23 -9.87 1.51
C ILE A 124 -0.74 -11.05 0.64
N GLY A 125 0.45 -10.93 0.03
CA GLY A 125 1.10 -12.04 -0.65
C GLY A 125 0.61 -12.36 -2.06
N ASP A 126 -0.30 -11.56 -2.64
CA ASP A 126 -0.81 -11.82 -4.01
C ASP A 126 0.29 -11.78 -5.07
N TRP A 127 1.45 -11.18 -4.79
CA TRP A 127 2.60 -11.15 -5.70
C TRP A 127 3.05 -12.56 -6.12
N LYS A 128 2.88 -13.57 -5.26
CA LYS A 128 3.18 -14.99 -5.54
C LYS A 128 2.37 -15.57 -6.72
N ASN A 129 1.23 -14.97 -7.03
CA ASN A 129 0.40 -15.38 -8.16
C ASN A 129 0.84 -14.77 -9.50
N HIS A 130 1.80 -13.84 -9.49
CA HIS A 130 2.20 -13.08 -10.69
C HIS A 130 3.69 -13.15 -10.98
N MET A 131 4.53 -13.17 -9.94
CA MET A 131 5.98 -13.18 -10.09
C MET A 131 6.51 -14.59 -10.31
N ILE A 132 7.49 -14.73 -11.21
CA ILE A 132 8.31 -15.94 -11.30
C ILE A 132 9.41 -15.90 -10.21
N PRO A 133 9.98 -17.05 -9.82
CA PRO A 133 10.98 -17.11 -8.74
C PRO A 133 12.19 -16.17 -8.93
N GLU A 134 12.63 -15.96 -10.17
CA GLU A 134 13.75 -15.05 -10.46
C GLU A 134 13.43 -13.58 -10.09
N MET A 135 12.19 -13.12 -10.35
CA MET A 135 11.76 -11.75 -10.01
C MET A 135 11.68 -11.56 -8.49
N GLU A 136 11.15 -12.57 -7.79
CA GLU A 136 11.09 -12.62 -6.33
C GLU A 136 12.50 -12.51 -5.74
N GLU A 137 13.43 -13.39 -6.18
CA GLU A 137 14.79 -13.40 -5.68
C GLU A 137 15.52 -12.05 -5.92
N ARG A 138 15.31 -11.43 -7.09
CA ARG A 138 15.88 -10.11 -7.42
C ARG A 138 15.36 -9.01 -6.48
N LEU A 139 14.07 -9.03 -6.13
CA LEU A 139 13.47 -8.05 -5.23
C LEU A 139 13.86 -8.31 -3.78
N ASP A 140 13.90 -9.56 -3.32
CA ASP A 140 14.30 -9.91 -1.96
C ASP A 140 15.75 -9.53 -1.66
N LYS A 141 16.65 -9.78 -2.62
CA LYS A 141 18.05 -9.33 -2.53
C LYS A 141 18.14 -7.81 -2.45
N LEU A 142 17.37 -7.09 -3.26
CA LEU A 142 17.35 -5.64 -3.24
C LEU A 142 16.81 -5.10 -1.91
N THR A 143 15.70 -5.64 -1.42
CA THR A 143 15.09 -5.28 -0.13
C THR A 143 16.08 -5.51 1.01
N SER A 144 16.72 -6.69 1.04
CA SER A 144 17.72 -7.03 2.07
C SER A 144 18.90 -6.06 2.05
N LEU A 145 19.40 -5.69 0.86
CA LEU A 145 20.49 -4.74 0.70
C LEU A 145 20.08 -3.32 1.17
N LYS A 146 18.90 -2.86 0.76
CA LYS A 146 18.40 -1.50 1.08
C LYS A 146 18.06 -1.34 2.55
N LEU A 147 17.59 -2.39 3.21
CA LEU A 147 17.25 -2.40 4.64
C LEU A 147 18.39 -2.88 5.54
N GLN A 148 19.55 -3.25 4.98
CA GLN A 148 20.68 -3.72 5.77
C GLN A 148 21.11 -2.69 6.82
N GLY A 149 21.20 -3.11 8.08
CA GLY A 149 21.56 -2.23 9.19
C GLY A 149 20.47 -1.22 9.57
N ARG A 150 19.28 -1.31 8.97
CA ARG A 150 18.10 -0.51 9.35
C ARG A 150 17.23 -1.31 10.29
N CYS A 151 16.68 -0.67 11.31
CA CYS A 151 15.70 -1.31 12.22
C CYS A 151 14.29 -1.40 11.61
N LEU A 152 14.18 -1.61 10.29
CA LEU A 152 12.92 -1.70 9.56
C LEU A 152 12.89 -2.98 8.74
N GLU A 153 11.88 -3.80 8.98
CA GLU A 153 11.53 -4.97 8.16
C GLU A 153 10.31 -4.62 7.30
N LEU A 154 10.34 -4.95 6.01
CA LEU A 154 9.23 -4.79 5.07
C LEU A 154 8.73 -6.15 4.59
#